data_AF-A0A428SFZ5-F1
#
_entry.id   AF-A0A428SFZ5-F1
#
_cell.length_a   1.000
_cell.length_b   1.000
_cell.length_c   1.000
_cell.angle_alpha   90.00
_cell.angle_beta   90.00
_cell.angle_gamma   90.00
#
_symmetry.space_group_name_H-M   'P 1'
#
loop_
_entity.id
_entity.type
_entity.pdbx_description
1 polymer ?
#
loop_
_entity_poly.entity_id
_entity_poly.type
_entity_poly.pdbx_seq_one_letter_code
_entity_poly.pdbx_strand_id
1 'polypeptide(L)'
;MATLIYSALDSAPLIAAEVSFLLGIVAHLAIRPFEIDSQAWAIVFAYLGVIATLLFTYIQWCRFTIIGAILRTALVSNAFNVGLASSILIYRAFFHRLHRFPGPFPAKLSRFYAMKNAAKAFKANEEVQKLHEIYGDFVRVGMLLDHNPAG
;
A
#
# COMPACT_ATOMS: atom_id res chain seq x y z
N MET A 1 -21.64 7.24 25.74
CA MET A 1 -20.78 6.92 24.57
C MET A 1 -20.38 8.14 23.77
N ALA A 2 -21.30 9.05 23.40
CA ALA A 2 -20.97 10.24 22.60
C ALA A 2 -19.91 11.17 23.24
N THR A 3 -19.92 11.32 24.56
CA THR A 3 -18.95 12.14 25.31
C THR A 3 -17.52 11.58 25.27
N LEU A 4 -17.37 10.25 25.29
CA LEU A 4 -16.05 9.59 25.18
C LEU A 4 -15.46 9.75 23.78
N ILE A 5 -16.30 9.58 22.75
CA ILE A 5 -15.90 9.77 21.35
C ILE A 5 -15.49 11.23 21.11
N TYR A 6 -16.23 12.17 21.67
CA TYR A 6 -15.90 13.59 21.61
C TYR A 6 -14.54 13.88 22.26
N SER A 7 -14.30 13.41 23.49
CA SER A 7 -13.00 13.59 24.15
C SER A 7 -11.85 12.91 23.41
N ALA A 8 -12.12 11.82 22.70
CA ALA A 8 -11.11 11.15 21.87
C ALA A 8 -10.79 11.96 20.61
N LEU A 9 -11.79 12.57 19.96
CA LEU A 9 -11.58 13.44 18.79
C LEU A 9 -10.87 14.75 19.16
N ASP A 10 -11.21 15.33 20.32
CA ASP A 10 -10.63 16.58 20.82
C ASP A 10 -9.29 16.39 21.54
N SER A 11 -8.80 15.15 21.63
CA SER A 11 -7.52 14.82 22.28
C SER A 11 -6.32 15.56 21.67
N ALA A 12 -5.14 15.43 22.28
CA ALA A 12 -3.92 15.99 21.72
C ALA A 12 -3.66 15.40 20.31
N PRO A 13 -3.17 16.20 19.34
CA PRO A 13 -2.96 15.74 17.96
C PRO A 13 -1.97 14.57 17.87
N LEU A 14 -1.00 14.50 18.79
CA LEU A 14 -0.06 13.39 18.89
C LEU A 14 -0.76 12.08 19.25
N ILE A 15 -1.60 12.08 20.27
CA ILE A 15 -2.37 10.90 20.72
C ILE A 15 -3.28 10.42 19.59
N ALA A 16 -3.97 11.36 18.92
CA ALA A 16 -4.82 11.03 17.78
C ALA A 16 -4.02 10.38 16.63
N ALA A 17 -2.80 10.85 16.34
CA ALA A 17 -1.92 10.24 15.35
C ALA A 17 -1.46 8.83 15.75
N GLU A 18 -1.04 8.63 17.00
CA GLU A 18 -0.60 7.31 17.50
C GLU A 18 -1.72 6.27 17.43
N VAL A 19 -2.92 6.63 17.88
CA VAL A 19 -4.09 5.76 17.80
C VAL A 19 -4.43 5.43 16.34
N SER A 20 -4.33 6.42 15.45
CA SER A 20 -4.57 6.22 14.02
C SER A 20 -3.53 5.33 13.36
N PHE A 21 -2.26 5.44 13.78
CA PHE A 21 -1.17 4.57 13.33
C PHE A 21 -1.44 3.12 13.76
N LEU A 22 -1.78 2.88 15.03
CA LEU A 22 -2.15 1.55 15.52
C LEU A 22 -3.37 0.99 14.80
N LEU A 23 -4.38 1.83 14.54
CA LEU A 23 -5.56 1.44 13.79
C LEU A 23 -5.20 1.01 12.35
N GLY A 24 -4.24 1.67 11.71
CA GLY A 24 -3.71 1.28 10.40
C GLY A 24 -3.07 -0.11 10.41
N ILE A 25 -2.32 -0.45 11.46
CA ILE A 25 -1.74 -1.78 11.65
C ILE A 25 -2.84 -2.83 11.83
N VAL A 26 -3.83 -2.55 12.69
CA VAL A 26 -4.95 -3.47 12.96
C VAL A 26 -5.78 -3.67 11.69
N ALA A 27 -6.04 -2.61 10.92
CA ALA A 27 -6.74 -2.69 9.65
C ALA A 27 -6.00 -3.58 8.66
N HIS A 28 -4.67 -3.50 8.57
CA HIS A 28 -3.88 -4.42 7.75
C HIS A 28 -4.13 -5.88 8.13
N LEU A 29 -4.06 -6.19 9.43
CA LEU A 29 -4.23 -7.55 9.94
C LEU A 29 -5.65 -8.08 9.71
N ALA A 30 -6.66 -7.23 9.86
CA ALA A 30 -8.07 -7.58 9.68
C ALA A 30 -8.43 -7.81 8.19
N ILE A 31 -7.78 -7.09 7.28
CA ILE A 31 -8.01 -7.20 5.83
C ILE A 31 -7.23 -8.38 5.22
N ARG A 32 -6.13 -8.82 5.85
CA ARG A 32 -5.28 -9.92 5.37
C ARG A 32 -5.99 -11.23 4.98
N PRO A 33 -7.01 -11.73 5.70
CA PRO A 33 -7.69 -12.97 5.33
C PRO A 33 -8.72 -12.83 4.19
N PHE A 34 -9.04 -11.60 3.75
CA PHE A 34 -10.05 -11.36 2.72
C PHE A 34 -9.44 -11.21 1.33
N GLU A 35 -10.10 -11.75 0.31
CA GLU A 35 -9.72 -11.58 -1.09
C GLU A 35 -10.09 -10.17 -1.57
N ILE A 36 -9.15 -9.24 -1.46
CA ILE A 36 -9.34 -7.82 -1.79
C ILE A 36 -9.53 -7.58 -3.30
N ASP A 37 -9.11 -8.53 -4.15
CA ASP A 37 -8.93 -8.32 -5.59
C ASP A 37 -10.23 -8.00 -6.35
N SER A 38 -11.39 -8.45 -5.83
CA SER A 38 -12.71 -8.18 -6.42
C SER A 38 -13.38 -6.90 -5.92
N GLN A 39 -12.90 -6.30 -4.82
CA GLN A 39 -13.59 -5.20 -4.12
C GLN A 39 -12.74 -3.93 -3.94
N ALA A 40 -11.68 -3.76 -4.73
CA ALA A 40 -10.81 -2.58 -4.66
C ALA A 40 -11.58 -1.24 -4.70
N TRP A 41 -12.59 -1.12 -5.57
CA TRP A 41 -13.42 0.08 -5.66
C TRP A 41 -14.23 0.35 -4.39
N ALA A 42 -14.80 -0.69 -3.77
CA ALA A 42 -15.56 -0.55 -2.54
C ALA A 42 -14.68 -0.02 -1.39
N ILE A 43 -13.43 -0.49 -1.32
CA ILE A 43 -12.46 -0.02 -0.31
C ILE A 43 -12.09 1.45 -0.55
N VAL A 44 -11.91 1.87 -1.81
CA VAL A 44 -11.64 3.28 -2.14
C VAL A 44 -12.81 4.18 -1.71
N PHE A 45 -14.04 3.80 -2.04
CA PHE A 45 -15.22 4.57 -1.64
C PHE A 45 -15.42 4.58 -0.12
N ALA A 46 -15.19 3.45 0.56
CA ALA A 46 -15.23 3.39 2.01
C ALA A 46 -14.18 4.32 2.65
N TYR A 47 -12.95 4.33 2.12
CA TYR A 47 -11.89 5.22 2.59
C TYR A 47 -12.24 6.71 2.39
N LEU A 48 -12.78 7.08 1.22
CA LEU A 48 -13.26 8.44 0.97
C LEU A 48 -14.42 8.82 1.91
N GLY A 49 -15.34 7.89 2.17
CA GLY A 49 -16.42 8.07 3.14
C GLY A 49 -15.90 8.31 4.56
N VAL A 50 -14.87 7.58 4.99
CA VAL A 50 -14.23 7.78 6.30
C VAL A 50 -13.58 9.16 6.39
N ILE A 51 -12.88 9.62 5.35
CA ILE A 51 -12.30 10.98 5.33
C ILE A 51 -13.39 12.05 5.40
N ALA A 52 -14.46 11.91 4.61
CA ALA A 52 -15.56 12.87 4.58
C ALA A 52 -16.30 12.94 5.93
N THR A 53 -16.56 11.79 6.55
CA THR A 53 -17.20 11.73 7.87
C THR A 53 -16.30 12.30 8.97
N LEU A 54 -15.00 12.02 8.95
CA LEU A 54 -14.04 12.64 9.87
C LEU A 54 -14.04 14.17 9.74
N LEU A 55 -13.93 14.69 8.52
CA LEU A 55 -13.96 16.13 8.27
C LEU A 55 -15.26 16.76 8.78
N PHE A 56 -16.41 16.13 8.49
CA PHE A 56 -17.71 16.58 8.96
C PHE A 56 -17.79 16.60 10.50
N THR A 57 -17.33 15.55 11.17
CA THR A 57 -17.33 15.49 12.64
C THR A 57 -16.41 16.53 13.28
N TYR A 58 -15.22 16.78 12.72
CA TYR A 58 -14.32 17.81 13.25
C TYR A 58 -14.88 19.23 13.12
N ILE A 59 -15.60 19.52 12.03
CA ILE A 59 -16.23 20.83 11.82
C ILE A 59 -17.44 20.99 12.73
N GLN A 60 -18.33 19.99 12.75
CA GLN A 60 -19.64 20.12 13.40
C GLN A 60 -19.58 19.87 14.91
N TRP A 61 -18.79 18.89 15.36
CA TRP A 61 -18.80 18.42 16.74
C TRP A 61 -17.66 19.04 17.55
N CYS A 62 -16.43 19.06 17.01
CA CYS A 62 -15.27 19.68 17.68
C CYS A 62 -15.18 21.20 17.48
N ARG A 63 -16.04 21.77 16.62
CA ARG A 63 -16.06 23.21 16.29
C ARG A 63 -14.70 23.77 15.87
N PHE A 64 -13.85 22.94 15.26
CA PHE A 64 -12.59 23.42 14.71
C PHE A 64 -12.85 24.39 13.55
N THR A 65 -11.91 25.31 13.32
CA THR A 65 -11.90 26.09 12.08
C THR A 65 -11.76 25.14 10.88
N ILE A 66 -12.25 25.53 9.70
CA ILE A 66 -12.17 24.71 8.48
C ILE A 66 -10.74 24.27 8.22
N ILE A 67 -9.78 25.19 8.37
CA ILE A 67 -8.35 24.92 8.21
C ILE A 67 -7.85 23.92 9.27
N GLY A 68 -8.24 24.11 10.54
CA GLY A 68 -7.88 23.21 11.62
C GLY A 68 -8.41 21.79 11.41
N ALA A 69 -9.66 21.67 10.95
CA ALA A 69 -10.28 20.38 10.63
C ALA A 69 -9.57 19.67 9.47
N ILE A 70 -9.17 20.41 8.42
CA ILE A 70 -8.41 19.86 7.29
C ILE A 70 -7.03 19.37 7.76
N LEU A 71 -6.28 20.19 8.50
CA LEU A 71 -4.95 19.83 8.99
C LEU A 71 -5.02 18.61 9.93
N ARG A 72 -6.01 18.58 10.81
CA ARG A 72 -6.23 17.47 11.74
C ARG A 72 -6.58 16.18 11.00
N THR A 73 -7.49 16.26 10.03
CA THR A 73 -7.88 15.13 9.19
C THR A 73 -6.69 14.62 8.37
N ALA A 74 -5.89 15.52 7.80
CA ALA A 74 -4.69 15.16 7.04
C ALA A 74 -3.63 14.46 7.91
N LEU A 75 -3.38 14.97 9.12
CA LEU A 75 -2.44 14.37 10.07
C LEU A 75 -2.86 12.95 10.48
N VAL A 76 -4.12 12.77 10.85
CA VAL A 76 -4.70 11.47 11.23
C VAL A 76 -4.68 10.49 10.04
N SER A 77 -5.05 10.96 8.86
CA SER A 77 -5.04 10.14 7.64
C SER A 77 -3.62 9.71 7.27
N ASN A 78 -2.65 10.61 7.36
CA ASN A 78 -1.26 10.28 7.05
C ASN A 78 -0.68 9.30 8.08
N ALA A 79 -0.96 9.48 9.38
CA ALA A 79 -0.53 8.55 10.42
C ALA A 79 -1.11 7.14 10.20
N PHE A 80 -2.39 7.05 9.84
CA PHE A 80 -3.03 5.78 9.47
C PHE A 80 -2.35 5.13 8.25
N ASN A 81 -2.09 5.89 7.19
CA ASN A 81 -1.41 5.38 6.00
C ASN A 81 0.00 4.89 6.29
N VAL A 82 0.76 5.60 7.15
CA VAL A 82 2.10 5.18 7.58
C VAL A 82 2.03 3.89 8.42
N GLY A 83 1.05 3.76 9.31
CA GLY A 83 0.81 2.53 10.08
C GLY A 83 0.46 1.34 9.20
N LEU A 84 -0.46 1.54 8.27
CA LEU A 84 -0.85 0.53 7.28
C LEU A 84 0.35 0.13 6.40
N ALA A 85 1.06 1.09 5.83
CA ALA A 85 2.21 0.84 4.97
C ALA A 85 3.35 0.15 5.72
N SER A 86 3.71 0.62 6.92
CA SER A 86 4.75 0.00 7.74
C SER A 86 4.40 -1.45 8.12
N SER A 87 3.14 -1.72 8.49
CA SER A 87 2.67 -3.07 8.76
C SER A 87 2.79 -3.99 7.55
N ILE A 88 2.36 -3.53 6.37
CA ILE A 88 2.50 -4.25 5.10
C ILE A 88 3.97 -4.53 4.79
N LEU A 89 4.83 -3.52 4.96
CA LEU A 89 6.26 -3.61 4.66
C LEU A 89 6.98 -4.58 5.59
N ILE A 90 6.70 -4.52 6.89
CA ILE A 90 7.25 -5.46 7.88
C ILE A 90 6.79 -6.89 7.54
N TYR A 91 5.49 -7.07 7.27
CA TYR A 91 4.95 -8.38 6.88
C TYR A 91 5.63 -8.92 5.61
N ARG A 92 5.81 -8.08 4.59
CA ARG A 92 6.47 -8.47 3.33
C ARG A 92 7.96 -8.73 3.48
N ALA A 93 8.67 -7.94 4.29
CA ALA A 93 10.11 -8.04 4.44
C ALA A 93 10.54 -9.23 5.30
N PHE A 94 9.77 -9.53 6.36
CA PHE A 94 10.13 -10.53 7.37
C PHE A 94 9.31 -11.82 7.26
N PHE A 95 8.02 -11.75 6.91
CA PHE A 95 7.11 -12.90 6.93
C PHE A 95 6.78 -13.48 5.55
N HIS A 96 7.21 -12.83 4.45
CA HIS A 96 7.02 -13.37 3.11
C HIS A 96 8.24 -14.19 2.63
N ARG A 97 7.96 -15.32 1.96
CA ARG A 97 8.89 -16.36 1.47
C ARG A 97 10.02 -15.86 0.54
N LEU A 98 10.07 -14.56 0.23
CA LEU A 98 11.09 -13.88 -0.57
C LEU A 98 12.37 -13.52 0.22
N HIS A 99 12.44 -13.80 1.53
CA HIS A 99 13.67 -13.64 2.33
C HIS A 99 14.85 -14.49 1.82
N ARG A 100 14.60 -15.53 1.01
CA ARG A 100 15.64 -16.44 0.51
C ARG A 100 16.41 -15.92 -0.71
N PHE A 101 16.06 -14.76 -1.30
CA PHE A 101 16.81 -14.17 -2.40
C PHE A 101 17.58 -12.90 -1.94
N PRO A 102 18.91 -12.84 -2.11
CA PRO A 102 19.70 -11.66 -1.76
C PRO A 102 19.44 -10.55 -2.78
N GLY A 103 18.91 -9.43 -2.30
CA GLY A 103 18.68 -8.23 -3.11
C GLY A 103 18.71 -6.97 -2.23
N PRO A 104 19.17 -5.83 -2.76
CA PRO A 104 19.35 -4.60 -1.99
C PRO A 104 18.02 -4.16 -1.35
N PHE A 105 18.07 -3.80 -0.07
CA PHE A 105 16.93 -3.46 0.79
C PHE A 105 15.81 -2.58 0.16
N PRO A 106 16.08 -1.57 -0.70
CA PRO A 106 15.01 -0.79 -1.33
C PRO A 106 14.20 -1.54 -2.40
N ALA A 107 14.70 -2.65 -2.94
CA ALA A 107 13.98 -3.47 -3.93
C ALA A 107 12.80 -4.24 -3.32
N LYS A 108 12.80 -4.45 -1.99
CA LYS A 108 11.70 -5.08 -1.26
C LYS A 108 10.52 -4.14 -1.01
N LEU A 109 10.75 -2.81 -1.08
CA LEU A 109 9.80 -1.84 -0.57
C LEU A 109 8.61 -1.57 -1.50
N SER A 110 8.76 -1.66 -2.82
CA SER A 110 7.69 -1.23 -3.70
C SER A 110 7.88 -1.58 -5.17
N ARG A 111 6.79 -1.93 -5.84
CA ARG A 111 6.64 -1.88 -7.30
C ARG A 111 7.04 -0.50 -7.89
N PHE A 112 7.22 0.54 -7.09
CA PHE A 112 7.85 1.82 -7.49
C PHE A 112 9.31 1.70 -7.93
N TYR A 113 10.10 0.78 -7.35
CA TYR A 113 11.46 0.56 -7.85
C TYR A 113 11.43 -0.15 -9.20
N ALA A 114 10.49 -1.10 -9.38
CA ALA A 114 10.24 -1.73 -10.67
C ALA A 114 9.71 -0.73 -11.72
N MET A 115 8.91 0.27 -11.33
CA MET A 115 8.43 1.33 -12.24
C MET A 115 9.52 2.38 -12.55
N LYS A 116 10.36 2.73 -11.58
CA LYS A 116 11.55 3.57 -11.80
C LYS A 116 12.62 2.86 -12.62
N ASN A 117 12.79 1.54 -12.41
CA ASN A 117 13.62 0.71 -13.26
C ASN A 117 12.96 0.47 -14.62
N ALA A 118 11.63 0.35 -14.74
CA ALA A 118 10.93 0.25 -16.02
C ALA A 118 11.05 1.55 -16.84
N ALA A 119 11.01 2.71 -16.17
CA ALA A 119 11.30 4.01 -16.75
C ALA A 119 12.78 4.14 -17.17
N LYS A 120 13.71 3.45 -16.50
CA LYS A 120 15.10 3.26 -16.95
C LYS A 120 15.26 2.12 -17.96
N ALA A 121 14.30 1.20 -18.04
CA ALA A 121 14.27 0.02 -18.88
C ALA A 121 13.64 0.28 -20.25
N PHE A 122 13.69 1.54 -20.71
CA PHE A 122 13.83 1.80 -22.15
C PHE A 122 15.09 1.13 -22.74
N LYS A 123 15.94 0.49 -21.91
CA LYS A 123 17.06 -0.39 -22.27
C LYS A 123 16.80 -1.90 -22.06
N ALA A 124 15.61 -2.35 -21.66
CA ALA A 124 15.34 -3.78 -21.42
C ALA A 124 15.46 -4.66 -22.68
N ASN A 125 15.31 -4.07 -23.88
CA ASN A 125 15.49 -4.83 -25.13
C ASN A 125 16.94 -5.31 -25.32
N GLU A 126 17.94 -4.55 -24.89
CA GLU A 126 19.35 -4.96 -25.05
C GLU A 126 19.75 -6.06 -24.04
N GLU A 127 19.16 -6.07 -22.84
CA GLU A 127 19.45 -7.11 -21.83
C GLU A 127 18.78 -8.45 -22.14
N VAL A 128 17.56 -8.45 -22.70
CA VAL A 128 16.90 -9.69 -23.16
C VAL A 128 17.65 -10.33 -24.33
N GLN A 129 18.27 -9.52 -25.18
CA GLN A 129 19.07 -9.99 -26.32
C GLN A 129 20.40 -10.60 -25.87
N LYS A 130 21.08 -10.00 -24.87
CA LYS A 130 22.27 -10.60 -24.25
C LYS A 130 21.97 -11.87 -23.45
N LEU A 131 20.79 -11.98 -22.84
CA LEU A 131 20.39 -13.21 -22.16
C LEU A 131 20.08 -14.37 -23.14
N HIS A 132 19.52 -14.08 -24.32
CA HIS A 132 19.37 -15.07 -25.40
C HIS A 132 20.73 -15.56 -25.92
N GLU A 133 21.75 -14.69 -25.96
CA GLU A 133 23.11 -15.05 -26.36
C GLU A 133 23.83 -15.98 -25.37
N ILE A 134 23.54 -15.86 -24.07
CA ILE A 134 24.26 -16.61 -23.03
C ILE A 134 23.56 -17.93 -22.67
N TYR A 135 22.22 -17.98 -22.65
CA TYR A 135 21.46 -19.13 -22.11
C TYR A 135 20.75 -19.99 -23.16
N GLY A 136 20.78 -19.62 -24.44
CA GLY A 136 20.11 -20.36 -25.50
C GLY A 136 18.58 -20.27 -25.42
N ASP A 137 17.93 -20.88 -26.42
CA ASP A 137 16.56 -20.62 -26.92
C ASP A 137 15.37 -20.80 -25.94
N PHE A 138 15.62 -21.13 -24.68
CA PHE A 138 14.57 -21.42 -23.69
C PHE A 138 14.69 -20.57 -22.43
N VAL A 139 14.29 -19.31 -22.57
CA VAL A 139 13.85 -18.50 -21.43
C VAL A 139 12.41 -18.90 -21.13
N ARG A 140 12.04 -19.00 -19.83
CA ARG A 140 10.65 -19.26 -19.39
C ARG A 140 9.77 -18.03 -19.66
N VAL A 141 9.59 -17.69 -20.93
CA VAL A 141 8.51 -16.85 -21.43
C VAL A 141 7.27 -17.73 -21.37
N GLY A 142 6.18 -17.21 -20.82
CA GLY A 142 4.96 -17.97 -20.63
C GLY A 142 4.52 -18.66 -21.92
N MET A 143 4.14 -19.94 -21.77
CA MET A 143 3.28 -20.74 -22.66
C MET A 143 2.94 -20.06 -23.99
N LEU A 144 3.72 -20.33 -25.04
CA LEU A 144 3.23 -20.18 -26.40
C LEU A 144 3.91 -21.23 -27.30
N LEU A 145 3.05 -22.14 -27.78
CA LEU A 145 3.21 -23.02 -28.95
C LEU A 145 4.07 -24.28 -28.77
N ASP A 146 3.48 -25.30 -28.14
CA ASP A 146 3.59 -26.64 -28.72
C ASP A 146 2.53 -26.73 -29.83
N HIS A 147 2.98 -26.63 -31.08
CA HIS A 147 2.46 -27.47 -32.17
C HIS A 147 3.52 -27.51 -33.27
N ASN A 148 4.15 -28.67 -33.35
CA ASN A 148 5.23 -29.08 -34.24
C ASN A 148 4.81 -29.08 -35.73
N PRO A 149 5.63 -28.59 -36.67
CA PRO A 149 5.38 -28.66 -38.11
C PRO A 149 5.86 -30.00 -38.72
N ALA A 150 5.21 -30.37 -39.83
CA ALA A 150 5.67 -31.29 -40.87
C ALA A 150 5.91 -32.77 -40.50
N GLY A 151 4.93 -33.60 -40.87
CA GLY A 151 5.08 -34.95 -41.39
C GLY A 151 4.19 -35.10 -42.61
#